data_AF-E9B045-F1
#
_entry.id   AF-E9B045-F1
#
_cell.length_a   1.000
_cell.length_b   1.000
_cell.length_c   1.000
_cell.angle_alpha   90.00
_cell.angle_beta   90.00
_cell.angle_gamma   90.00
#
_symmetry.space_group_name_H-M   'P 1'
#
loop_
_entity.id
_entity.type
_entity.pdbx_description
1 polymer ?
#
loop_
_entity_poly.entity_id
_entity_poly.type
_entity_poly.pdbx_seq_one_letter_code
_entity_poly.pdbx_strand_id
1 'polypeptide(L)'
;MLGQLVAYEAEHGWHGAYIPAMIEDPVSSAPPSKLLTGADRVAHEWTGTVLLLSVLFHDVVYDPTRGDNEEASAAVAAEFLQTMQRESEVASSSASAAAAAAAGSAAAPISVAGASALPSASGATCAEDDGSQQHPPPYSSAPPLLWVDAPAMEFVRNSTTTYILKTKEHLSVEPKQPLHLPASPAEASTSAERGVVSAVVQQSRDDPLHVFLDLDLAILGHPDGDTYRHRYADNIQREYSHYPRADFLKGRAGFLNGFAQHPQWYKTPYFFYRLEAHARRNAAQEVKALTAELADVQASS
;
A
#
# COMPACT_ATOMS: atom_id res chain seq x y z
N MET A 1 -2.77 6.55 -8.94
CA MET A 1 -2.58 6.11 -7.55
C MET A 1 -1.14 6.31 -7.06
N LEU A 2 -0.12 5.56 -7.50
CA LEU A 2 1.25 5.59 -6.93
C LEU A 2 1.85 6.98 -6.65
N GLY A 3 1.77 7.93 -7.59
CA GLY A 3 2.27 9.30 -7.36
C GLY A 3 1.55 10.07 -6.24
N GLN A 4 0.26 9.79 -6.01
CA GLN A 4 -0.50 10.35 -4.88
C GLN A 4 -0.15 9.66 -3.56
N LEU A 5 0.17 8.35 -3.59
CA LEU A 5 0.66 7.62 -2.42
C LEU A 5 2.02 8.20 -1.98
N VAL A 6 2.96 8.39 -2.90
CA VAL A 6 4.27 9.01 -2.59
C VAL A 6 4.11 10.44 -2.04
N ALA A 7 3.18 11.24 -2.59
CA ALA A 7 2.90 12.58 -2.06
C ALA A 7 2.31 12.55 -0.63
N TYR A 8 1.38 11.64 -0.37
CA TYR A 8 0.82 11.41 0.97
C TYR A 8 1.91 10.96 1.96
N GLU A 9 2.73 9.97 1.59
CA GLU A 9 3.84 9.46 2.41
C GLU A 9 4.87 10.55 2.74
N ALA A 10 5.22 11.41 1.78
CA ALA A 10 6.19 12.49 1.96
C ALA A 10 5.71 13.60 2.90
N GLU A 11 4.41 13.92 2.89
CA GLU A 11 3.85 14.98 3.73
C GLU A 11 3.43 14.51 5.13
N HIS A 12 2.95 13.26 5.25
CA HIS A 12 2.41 12.75 6.52
C HIS A 12 3.43 11.88 7.28
N GLY A 13 4.50 11.45 6.60
CA GLY A 13 5.51 10.54 7.13
C GLY A 13 4.93 9.16 7.36
N TRP A 14 5.19 8.20 6.48
CA TRP A 14 4.66 6.84 6.66
C TRP A 14 5.11 6.23 8.00
N HIS A 15 4.15 5.90 8.87
CA HIS A 15 4.40 5.39 10.22
C HIS A 15 4.40 3.85 10.28
N GLY A 16 4.90 3.20 9.24
CA GLY A 16 5.15 1.75 9.17
C GLY A 16 6.54 1.46 8.63
N ALA A 17 7.02 0.21 8.79
CA ALA A 17 8.41 -0.15 8.44
C ALA A 17 8.71 -0.21 6.92
N TYR A 18 7.76 0.17 6.08
CA TYR A 18 7.92 0.18 4.63
C TYR A 18 8.69 1.43 4.17
N ILE A 19 9.90 1.21 3.65
CA ILE A 19 10.65 2.18 2.86
C ILE A 19 10.47 1.76 1.39
N PRO A 20 9.85 2.59 0.54
CA PRO A 20 9.80 2.31 -0.89
C PRO A 20 11.22 2.26 -1.47
N ALA A 21 11.56 1.21 -2.22
CA ALA A 21 12.87 1.07 -2.90
C ALA A 21 13.14 2.16 -3.97
N MET A 22 12.24 3.12 -4.11
CA MET A 22 12.26 4.26 -5.04
C MET A 22 12.66 5.58 -4.37
N ILE A 23 12.85 5.60 -3.04
CA ILE A 23 13.29 6.77 -2.28
C ILE A 23 14.64 6.44 -1.64
N GLU A 24 15.73 6.99 -2.19
CA GLU A 24 17.02 7.03 -1.49
C GLU A 24 16.91 8.02 -0.32
N ASP A 25 16.91 7.47 0.90
CA ASP A 25 16.98 8.12 2.22
C ASP A 25 16.05 9.32 2.50
N PRO A 26 14.94 9.09 3.23
CA PRO A 26 14.40 10.03 4.20
C PRO A 26 14.81 9.63 5.63
N VAL A 27 15.34 10.60 6.40
CA VAL A 27 15.74 10.43 7.81
C VAL A 27 14.53 9.96 8.65
N SER A 28 14.50 8.67 9.00
CA SER A 28 13.39 8.08 9.75
C SER A 28 13.41 8.50 11.22
N SER A 29 12.49 9.41 11.60
CA SER A 29 12.12 9.66 12.98
C SER A 29 11.17 8.57 13.51
N ALA A 30 11.65 7.33 13.53
CA ALA A 30 10.86 6.17 13.91
C ALA A 30 10.35 6.28 15.37
N PRO A 31 9.03 6.10 15.63
CA PRO A 31 8.57 5.75 16.98
C PRO A 31 9.16 4.39 17.39
N PRO A 32 9.27 4.07 18.69
CA PRO A 32 10.04 2.92 19.14
C PRO A 32 9.39 1.59 18.73
N SER A 33 9.92 0.98 17.67
CA SER A 33 9.65 -0.41 17.26
C SER A 33 9.85 -1.43 18.38
N LYS A 34 10.57 -1.04 19.44
CA LYS A 34 10.86 -1.82 20.65
C LYS A 34 9.65 -2.09 21.57
N LEU A 35 8.46 -1.54 21.31
CA LEU A 35 7.27 -1.68 22.18
C LEU A 35 6.08 -2.39 21.54
N LEU A 36 6.05 -2.60 20.21
CA LEU A 36 4.95 -3.29 19.53
C LEU A 36 5.16 -4.80 19.57
N THR A 37 4.08 -5.56 19.79
CA THR A 37 4.12 -7.03 19.82
C THR A 37 2.93 -7.62 19.06
N GLY A 38 3.01 -8.92 18.71
CA GLY A 38 1.90 -9.64 18.08
C GLY A 38 1.37 -8.97 16.80
N ALA A 39 0.04 -8.86 16.70
CA ALA A 39 -0.65 -8.29 15.54
C ALA A 39 -0.32 -6.81 15.30
N ASP A 40 -0.14 -6.01 16.36
CA ASP A 40 0.17 -4.57 16.22
C ASP A 40 1.55 -4.35 15.60
N ARG A 41 2.51 -5.23 15.92
CA ARG A 41 3.84 -5.27 15.25
C ARG A 41 3.67 -5.58 13.77
N VAL A 42 2.97 -6.67 13.45
CA VAL A 42 2.78 -7.13 12.06
C VAL A 42 2.07 -6.06 11.22
N ALA A 43 1.00 -5.45 11.74
CA ALA A 43 0.32 -4.37 11.05
C ALA A 43 1.25 -3.16 10.82
N HIS A 44 1.99 -2.72 11.84
CA HIS A 44 2.93 -1.62 11.71
C HIS A 44 4.06 -1.90 10.70
N GLU A 45 4.59 -3.12 10.66
CA GLU A 45 5.63 -3.50 9.70
C GLU A 45 5.10 -3.56 8.25
N TRP A 46 3.92 -4.16 8.04
CA TRP A 46 3.50 -4.63 6.72
C TRP A 46 2.37 -3.84 6.05
N THR A 47 1.76 -2.85 6.72
CA THR A 47 0.66 -2.06 6.12
C THR A 47 1.08 -1.34 4.83
N GLY A 48 2.34 -0.87 4.70
CA GLY A 48 2.80 -0.24 3.45
C GLY A 48 2.82 -1.22 2.27
N THR A 49 3.17 -2.48 2.54
CA THR A 49 3.09 -3.56 1.55
C THR A 49 1.64 -3.90 1.19
N VAL A 50 0.70 -3.87 2.15
CA VAL A 50 -0.74 -4.01 1.87
C VAL A 50 -1.23 -2.90 0.93
N LEU A 51 -0.88 -1.64 1.20
CA LEU A 51 -1.25 -0.51 0.34
C LEU A 51 -0.69 -0.67 -1.08
N LEU A 52 0.61 -0.98 -1.21
CA LEU A 52 1.25 -1.17 -2.50
C LEU A 52 0.60 -2.30 -3.31
N LEU A 53 0.36 -3.45 -2.68
CA LEU A 53 -0.27 -4.59 -3.34
C LEU A 53 -1.73 -4.31 -3.69
N SER A 54 -2.48 -3.60 -2.84
CA SER A 54 -3.86 -3.19 -3.16
C SER A 54 -3.87 -2.24 -4.37
N VAL A 55 -2.99 -1.25 -4.41
CA VAL A 55 -2.81 -0.34 -5.56
C VAL A 55 -2.38 -1.10 -6.82
N LEU A 56 -1.55 -2.14 -6.72
CA LEU A 56 -1.10 -2.93 -7.86
C LEU A 56 -2.18 -3.89 -8.39
N PHE A 57 -2.98 -4.49 -7.51
CA PHE A 57 -3.85 -5.62 -7.86
C PHE A 57 -5.35 -5.29 -7.98
N HIS A 58 -5.86 -4.17 -7.45
CA HIS A 58 -7.33 -3.93 -7.41
C HIS A 58 -8.04 -4.01 -8.76
N ASP A 59 -7.45 -3.44 -9.82
CA ASP A 59 -7.96 -3.48 -11.20
C ASP A 59 -7.11 -4.40 -12.11
N VAL A 60 -6.45 -5.43 -11.54
CA VAL A 60 -5.67 -6.38 -12.37
C VAL A 60 -6.55 -7.23 -13.28
N VAL A 61 -7.78 -7.51 -12.85
CA VAL A 61 -8.87 -8.03 -13.68
C VAL A 61 -9.87 -6.89 -13.87
N TYR A 62 -10.00 -6.42 -15.11
CA TYR A 62 -10.89 -5.31 -15.45
C TYR A 62 -11.63 -5.58 -16.76
N ASP A 63 -12.94 -5.76 -16.65
CA ASP A 63 -13.88 -5.89 -17.78
C ASP A 63 -15.16 -5.10 -17.44
N PRO A 64 -15.44 -3.98 -18.13
CA PRO A 64 -16.63 -3.15 -17.89
C PRO A 64 -17.99 -3.86 -17.98
N THR A 65 -18.04 -5.05 -18.58
CA THR A 65 -19.26 -5.85 -18.74
C THR A 65 -19.48 -6.86 -17.61
N ARG A 66 -18.48 -7.05 -16.73
CA ARG A 66 -18.49 -8.00 -15.62
C ARG A 66 -18.85 -7.34 -14.30
N GLY A 67 -19.49 -8.14 -13.43
CA GLY A 67 -19.87 -7.74 -12.07
C GLY A 67 -19.02 -8.38 -10.96
N ASP A 68 -17.91 -9.04 -11.31
CA ASP A 68 -17.05 -9.82 -10.41
C ASP A 68 -15.56 -9.46 -10.54
N ASN A 69 -15.25 -8.27 -11.07
CA ASN A 69 -13.88 -7.80 -11.28
C ASN A 69 -13.10 -7.73 -9.96
N GLU A 70 -13.71 -7.20 -8.90
CA GLU A 70 -13.05 -7.04 -7.59
C GLU A 70 -12.76 -8.40 -6.95
N GLU A 71 -13.70 -9.35 -7.02
CA GLU A 71 -13.51 -10.73 -6.55
C GLU A 71 -12.41 -11.44 -7.35
N ALA A 72 -12.37 -11.27 -8.67
CA ALA A 72 -11.35 -11.86 -9.54
C ALA A 72 -9.96 -11.26 -9.28
N SER A 73 -9.85 -9.93 -9.19
CA SER A 73 -8.62 -9.21 -8.81
C SER A 73 -8.10 -9.63 -7.44
N ALA A 74 -9.00 -9.75 -6.46
CA ALA A 74 -8.64 -10.19 -5.10
C ALA A 74 -8.18 -11.64 -5.06
N ALA A 75 -8.72 -12.51 -5.94
CA ALA A 75 -8.24 -13.88 -6.11
C ALA A 75 -6.84 -13.94 -6.74
N VAL A 76 -6.56 -13.15 -7.78
CA VAL A 76 -5.22 -13.04 -8.40
C VAL A 76 -4.18 -12.57 -7.38
N ALA A 77 -4.50 -11.56 -6.56
CA ALA A 77 -3.63 -11.09 -5.48
C ALA A 77 -3.33 -12.20 -4.44
N ALA A 78 -4.34 -12.98 -4.08
CA ALA A 78 -4.20 -14.09 -3.13
C ALA A 78 -3.37 -15.24 -3.71
N GLU A 79 -3.55 -15.60 -4.99
CA GLU A 79 -2.77 -16.63 -5.68
C GLU A 79 -1.29 -16.23 -5.83
N PHE A 80 -1.03 -14.96 -6.18
CA PHE A 80 0.32 -14.40 -6.22
C PHE A 80 1.05 -14.58 -4.89
N LEU A 81 0.44 -14.13 -3.78
CA LEU A 81 1.02 -14.24 -2.44
C LEU A 81 1.22 -15.71 -2.00
N GLN A 82 0.28 -16.59 -2.30
CA GLN A 82 0.42 -18.04 -2.03
C GLN A 82 1.56 -18.66 -2.85
N THR A 83 1.79 -18.20 -4.08
CA THR A 83 2.89 -18.68 -4.93
C THR A 83 4.24 -18.26 -4.38
N MET A 84 4.40 -16.98 -4.02
CA MET A 84 5.61 -16.47 -3.36
C MET A 84 5.93 -17.21 -2.06
N GLN A 85 4.92 -17.56 -1.26
CA GLN A 85 5.09 -18.34 -0.04
C GLN A 85 5.57 -19.78 -0.34
N ARG A 86 4.94 -20.47 -1.30
CA ARG A 86 5.35 -21.84 -1.68
C ARG A 86 6.78 -21.89 -2.21
N GLU A 87 7.18 -20.91 -3.03
CA GLU A 87 8.55 -20.84 -3.56
C GLU A 87 9.59 -20.57 -2.47
N SER A 88 9.27 -19.73 -1.48
CA SER A 88 10.05 -19.52 -0.27
C SER A 88 10.27 -20.82 0.53
N GLU A 89 9.21 -21.59 0.75
CA GLU A 89 9.26 -22.85 1.51
C GLU A 89 10.11 -23.91 0.79
N VAL A 90 10.01 -24.00 -0.55
CA VAL A 90 10.86 -24.87 -1.39
C VAL A 90 12.32 -24.42 -1.40
N ALA A 91 12.60 -23.12 -1.49
CA ALA A 91 13.96 -22.60 -1.42
C ALA A 91 14.61 -22.85 -0.04
N SER A 92 13.86 -22.63 1.04
CA SER A 92 14.30 -22.80 2.43
C SER A 92 14.56 -24.27 2.79
N SER A 93 13.70 -25.18 2.33
CA SER A 93 13.89 -26.62 2.50
C SER A 93 15.07 -27.15 1.67
N SER A 94 15.28 -26.64 0.45
CA SER A 94 16.45 -26.98 -0.38
C SER A 94 17.76 -26.48 0.26
N ALA A 95 17.76 -25.26 0.80
CA ALA A 95 18.93 -24.69 1.49
C ALA A 95 19.28 -25.46 2.78
N SER A 96 18.28 -25.83 3.58
CA SER A 96 18.51 -26.61 4.81
C SER A 96 18.97 -28.04 4.52
N ALA A 97 18.46 -28.69 3.47
CA ALA A 97 18.96 -29.98 3.01
C ALA A 97 20.43 -29.91 2.54
N ALA A 98 20.81 -28.86 1.79
CA ALA A 98 22.20 -28.63 1.38
C ALA A 98 23.13 -28.38 2.58
N ALA A 99 22.69 -27.58 3.57
CA ALA A 99 23.44 -27.33 4.79
C ALA A 99 23.61 -28.60 5.65
N ALA A 100 22.56 -29.42 5.76
CA ALA A 100 22.62 -30.71 6.46
C ALA A 100 23.56 -31.70 5.78
N ALA A 101 23.57 -31.76 4.44
CA ALA A 101 24.51 -32.57 3.67
C ALA A 101 25.97 -32.11 3.86
N ALA A 102 26.21 -30.79 3.88
CA ALA A 102 27.54 -30.23 4.15
C ALA A 102 28.02 -30.56 5.57
N ALA A 103 27.15 -30.42 6.58
CA ALA A 103 27.45 -30.78 7.97
C ALA A 103 27.70 -32.29 8.16
N GLY A 104 26.92 -33.13 7.47
CA GLY A 104 27.09 -34.59 7.48
C GLY A 104 28.38 -35.07 6.80
N SER A 105 29.04 -34.23 5.99
CA SER A 105 30.32 -34.56 5.35
C SER A 105 31.54 -34.35 6.26
N ALA A 106 31.37 -33.81 7.48
CA ALA A 106 32.45 -33.59 8.44
C ALA A 106 32.82 -34.86 9.23
N ALA A 107 33.15 -35.96 8.53
CA ALA A 107 33.60 -37.20 9.14
C ALA A 107 35.13 -37.20 9.39
N ALA A 108 35.49 -37.37 10.67
CA ALA A 108 36.82 -37.35 11.29
C ALA A 108 38.07 -37.71 10.43
N PRO A 109 39.21 -36.99 10.59
CA PRO A 109 40.50 -37.48 10.14
C PRO A 109 40.92 -38.72 10.94
N ILE A 110 41.27 -39.79 10.23
CA ILE A 110 41.65 -41.08 10.80
C ILE A 110 42.99 -40.94 11.54
N SER A 111 43.02 -41.33 12.80
CA SER A 111 44.25 -41.39 13.60
C SER A 111 45.17 -42.52 13.12
N VAL A 112 46.40 -42.18 12.75
CA VAL A 112 47.50 -43.14 12.62
C VAL A 112 48.63 -42.66 13.53
N ALA A 113 48.87 -43.41 14.60
CA ALA A 113 49.95 -43.15 15.54
C ALA A 113 51.30 -43.66 14.99
N GLY A 114 52.34 -42.83 15.11
CA GLY A 114 53.73 -43.19 14.81
C GLY A 114 54.67 -42.26 15.55
N ALA A 115 55.25 -42.71 16.66
CA ALA A 115 56.09 -41.88 17.53
C ALA A 115 57.57 -41.98 17.17
N SER A 116 58.29 -40.85 17.16
CA SER A 116 59.54 -40.64 17.94
C SER A 116 60.27 -39.33 17.65
N ALA A 117 60.93 -38.80 18.70
CA ALA A 117 62.06 -37.86 18.73
C ALA A 117 61.82 -36.33 18.58
N LEU A 118 62.42 -35.62 19.54
CA LEU A 118 62.52 -34.17 19.83
C LEU A 118 64.00 -33.70 19.59
N PRO A 119 64.44 -32.46 19.92
CA PRO A 119 63.86 -31.10 19.79
C PRO A 119 64.87 -30.03 19.26
N SER A 120 64.41 -28.78 19.03
CA SER A 120 65.13 -27.49 19.26
C SER A 120 64.13 -26.32 19.04
N ALA A 121 63.83 -25.45 20.02
CA ALA A 121 64.54 -24.20 20.38
C ALA A 121 64.59 -23.17 19.21
N SER A 122 64.10 -21.92 19.29
CA SER A 122 63.68 -21.03 20.40
C SER A 122 62.60 -20.02 19.89
N GLY A 123 61.86 -19.26 20.70
CA GLY A 123 61.81 -19.16 22.17
C GLY A 123 60.89 -18.03 22.69
N ALA A 124 60.94 -17.78 24.00
CA ALA A 124 60.50 -16.57 24.74
C ALA A 124 59.02 -16.10 24.59
N THR A 125 58.13 -16.44 25.53
CA THR A 125 57.66 -15.58 26.67
C THR A 125 56.86 -14.32 26.25
N CYS A 126 55.77 -13.86 26.88
CA CYS A 126 54.84 -14.27 27.96
C CYS A 126 53.68 -13.22 27.95
N ALA A 127 52.49 -13.38 28.56
CA ALA A 127 51.91 -14.41 29.41
C ALA A 127 50.39 -14.57 29.09
N GLU A 128 49.60 -15.10 30.03
CA GLU A 128 48.12 -15.19 30.02
C GLU A 128 47.48 -13.96 30.71
N ASP A 129 46.30 -13.51 30.27
CA ASP A 129 45.08 -13.49 31.13
C ASP A 129 43.79 -13.29 30.32
N ASP A 130 42.66 -13.61 30.94
CA ASP A 130 41.29 -13.65 30.44
C ASP A 130 40.74 -12.31 29.93
N GLY A 131 39.82 -12.38 28.98
CA GLY A 131 39.26 -11.24 28.29
C GLY A 131 38.32 -11.65 27.15
N SER A 132 37.36 -12.52 27.43
CA SER A 132 36.37 -13.04 26.48
C SER A 132 35.41 -11.95 25.95
N GLN A 133 35.93 -10.97 25.20
CA GLN A 133 35.12 -10.00 24.44
C GLN A 133 34.55 -10.67 23.19
N GLN A 134 33.44 -11.39 23.40
CA GLN A 134 32.50 -11.66 22.32
C GLN A 134 31.98 -10.31 21.79
N HIS A 135 32.61 -9.79 20.74
CA HIS A 135 32.00 -8.74 19.94
C HIS A 135 30.66 -9.27 19.44
N PRO A 136 29.51 -8.64 19.77
CA PRO A 136 28.25 -9.03 19.15
C PRO A 136 28.39 -8.81 17.63
N PRO A 137 27.87 -9.72 16.79
CA PRO A 137 27.97 -9.56 15.35
C PRO A 137 27.31 -8.23 14.93
N PRO A 138 27.92 -7.47 14.01
CA PRO A 138 27.37 -6.18 13.58
C PRO A 138 25.99 -6.40 12.95
N TYR A 139 24.97 -5.83 13.59
CA TYR A 139 23.57 -5.66 13.16
C TYR A 139 23.15 -6.43 11.88
N SER A 140 22.94 -7.74 12.01
CA SER A 140 22.14 -8.52 11.05
C SER A 140 20.71 -8.68 11.57
N SER A 141 19.96 -7.58 11.52
CA SER A 141 18.51 -7.58 11.70
C SER A 141 17.86 -6.81 10.56
N ALA A 142 18.11 -7.27 9.33
CA ALA A 142 17.17 -7.01 8.25
C ALA A 142 15.77 -7.49 8.72
N PRO A 143 14.68 -6.74 8.45
CA PRO A 143 13.34 -7.22 8.78
C PRO A 143 13.12 -8.61 8.16
N PRO A 144 12.41 -9.52 8.84
CA PRO A 144 12.16 -10.85 8.29
C PRO A 144 11.50 -10.69 6.93
N LEU A 145 11.93 -11.49 5.95
CA LEU A 145 11.29 -11.49 4.63
C LEU A 145 9.82 -11.86 4.79
N LEU A 146 8.92 -11.20 4.05
CA LEU A 146 7.47 -11.38 4.19
C LEU A 146 7.09 -12.87 4.19
N TRP A 147 7.65 -13.61 3.23
CA TRP A 147 7.43 -15.03 2.98
C TRP A 147 8.11 -16.00 3.98
N VAL A 148 8.72 -15.51 5.06
CA VAL A 148 9.18 -16.37 6.19
C VAL A 148 8.46 -16.06 7.52
N ASP A 149 7.67 -14.99 7.59
CA ASP A 149 6.83 -14.66 8.75
C ASP A 149 5.37 -15.01 8.42
N ALA A 150 4.90 -16.19 8.85
CA ALA A 150 3.57 -16.68 8.51
C ALA A 150 2.41 -15.77 9.00
N PRO A 151 2.45 -15.20 10.22
CA PRO A 151 1.53 -14.12 10.62
C PRO A 151 1.56 -12.90 9.68
N ALA A 152 2.73 -12.49 9.19
CA ALA A 152 2.83 -11.40 8.22
C ALA A 152 2.25 -11.77 6.85
N MET A 153 2.54 -12.97 6.32
CA MET A 153 1.91 -13.48 5.09
C MET A 153 0.38 -13.49 5.18
N GLU A 154 -0.16 -13.98 6.30
CA GLU A 154 -1.60 -14.04 6.52
C GLU A 154 -2.21 -12.63 6.62
N PHE A 155 -1.60 -11.73 7.38
CA PHE A 155 -2.02 -10.33 7.47
C PHE A 155 -2.02 -9.66 6.09
N VAL A 156 -0.89 -9.70 5.37
CA VAL A 156 -0.75 -9.03 4.07
C VAL A 156 -1.76 -9.56 3.06
N ARG A 157 -1.91 -10.89 2.97
CA ARG A 157 -2.89 -11.51 2.06
C ARG A 157 -4.32 -11.12 2.42
N ASN A 158 -4.73 -11.35 3.67
CA ASN A 158 -6.11 -11.13 4.09
C ASN A 158 -6.50 -9.64 3.99
N SER A 159 -5.60 -8.71 4.36
CA SER A 159 -5.83 -7.28 4.23
C SER A 159 -5.84 -6.82 2.77
N THR A 160 -4.91 -7.27 1.92
CA THR A 160 -4.90 -6.90 0.48
C THR A 160 -6.18 -7.35 -0.22
N THR A 161 -6.58 -8.61 -0.04
CA THR A 161 -7.86 -9.14 -0.56
C THR A 161 -9.05 -8.35 -0.04
N THR A 162 -9.08 -8.00 1.26
CA THR A 162 -10.17 -7.20 1.85
C THR A 162 -10.24 -5.79 1.26
N TYR A 163 -9.10 -5.15 1.00
CA TYR A 163 -9.04 -3.79 0.48
C TYR A 163 -9.54 -3.75 -0.96
N ILE A 164 -9.11 -4.70 -1.80
CA ILE A 164 -9.60 -4.84 -3.18
C ILE A 164 -11.12 -5.06 -3.20
N LEU A 165 -11.65 -5.99 -2.39
CA LEU A 165 -13.09 -6.22 -2.30
C LEU A 165 -13.90 -4.99 -1.85
N LYS A 166 -13.26 -4.02 -1.18
CA LYS A 166 -13.91 -2.78 -0.71
C LYS A 166 -13.94 -1.64 -1.73
N THR A 167 -13.30 -1.75 -2.89
CA THR A 167 -13.54 -0.80 -4.00
C THR A 167 -14.97 -0.94 -4.55
N LYS A 168 -15.53 -2.15 -4.57
CA LYS A 168 -16.92 -2.43 -4.96
C LYS A 168 -17.97 -1.66 -4.14
N GLU A 169 -17.70 -1.53 -2.85
CA GLU A 169 -18.58 -0.88 -1.86
C GLU A 169 -18.03 0.48 -1.41
N HIS A 170 -17.23 1.14 -2.25
CA HIS A 170 -16.40 2.30 -1.91
C HIS A 170 -17.08 3.34 -1.01
N LEU A 171 -18.23 3.84 -1.45
CA LEU A 171 -18.97 4.92 -0.81
C LEU A 171 -19.85 4.45 0.37
N SER A 172 -19.97 3.14 0.58
CA SER A 172 -20.62 2.53 1.74
C SER A 172 -19.67 2.31 2.92
N VAL A 173 -18.35 2.50 2.72
CA VAL A 173 -17.35 2.50 3.80
C VAL A 173 -17.39 3.86 4.50
N GLU A 174 -17.98 3.91 5.69
CA GLU A 174 -18.10 5.13 6.49
C GLU A 174 -16.71 5.67 6.92
N PRO A 175 -16.49 7.00 6.88
CA PRO A 175 -15.24 7.60 7.34
C PRO A 175 -15.10 7.48 8.87
N LYS A 176 -13.86 7.49 9.37
CA LYS A 176 -13.57 7.44 10.82
C LYS A 176 -14.21 8.61 11.60
N GLN A 177 -14.41 9.74 10.92
CA GLN A 177 -15.10 10.91 11.43
C GLN A 177 -15.73 11.66 10.24
N PRO A 178 -16.91 12.28 10.42
CA PRO A 178 -17.48 13.14 9.39
C PRO A 178 -16.62 14.39 9.20
N LEU A 179 -16.37 14.75 7.94
CA LEU A 179 -15.63 15.95 7.55
C LEU A 179 -16.55 16.92 6.82
N HIS A 180 -16.28 18.21 6.96
CA HIS A 180 -17.08 19.27 6.34
C HIS A 180 -16.17 20.29 5.66
N LEU A 181 -16.55 20.70 4.44
CA LEU A 181 -15.87 21.79 3.74
C LEU A 181 -16.19 23.13 4.44
N PRO A 182 -15.22 24.04 4.60
CA PRO A 182 -15.47 25.36 5.16
C PRO A 182 -16.45 26.15 4.28
N ALA A 183 -17.35 26.92 4.90
CA ALA A 183 -18.43 27.62 4.18
C ALA A 183 -17.94 28.90 3.48
N SER A 184 -16.74 29.39 3.80
CA SER A 184 -16.14 30.59 3.24
C SER A 184 -14.63 30.47 3.07
N PRO A 185 -14.00 31.12 2.07
CA PRO A 185 -12.54 31.22 1.97
C PRO A 185 -11.86 31.78 3.22
N ALA A 186 -12.53 32.66 3.97
CA ALA A 186 -12.00 33.20 5.23
C ALA A 186 -11.96 32.16 6.36
N GLU A 187 -12.92 31.23 6.37
CA GLU A 187 -12.88 30.05 7.23
C GLU A 187 -11.87 29.02 6.70
N ALA A 188 -11.67 28.93 5.39
CA ALA A 188 -10.67 28.04 4.80
C ALA A 188 -9.24 28.45 5.18
N SER A 189 -8.89 29.75 5.21
CA SER A 189 -7.57 30.17 5.71
C SER A 189 -7.35 29.78 7.18
N THR A 190 -8.35 29.99 8.04
CA THR A 190 -8.24 29.62 9.46
C THR A 190 -8.37 28.13 9.73
N SER A 191 -9.10 27.37 8.89
CA SER A 191 -9.40 25.94 9.10
C SER A 191 -8.53 25.01 8.27
N ALA A 192 -7.89 25.47 7.19
CA ALA A 192 -6.77 24.76 6.59
C ALA A 192 -5.55 24.90 7.50
N GLU A 193 -5.23 26.12 7.98
CA GLU A 193 -4.11 26.30 8.92
C GLU A 193 -4.39 25.62 10.27
N ARG A 194 -5.57 25.80 10.89
CA ARG A 194 -5.89 25.06 12.15
C ARG A 194 -6.24 23.60 11.92
N GLY A 195 -6.72 23.19 10.76
CA GLY A 195 -6.98 21.79 10.43
C GLY A 195 -5.67 21.03 10.28
N VAL A 196 -4.71 21.59 9.54
CA VAL A 196 -3.33 21.08 9.46
C VAL A 196 -2.67 21.13 10.85
N VAL A 197 -2.70 22.26 11.55
CA VAL A 197 -2.03 22.39 12.87
C VAL A 197 -2.71 21.58 13.97
N SER A 198 -4.01 21.32 13.93
CA SER A 198 -4.71 20.47 14.91
C SER A 198 -4.62 18.99 14.57
N ALA A 199 -4.59 18.60 13.29
CA ALA A 199 -4.27 17.22 12.89
C ALA A 199 -2.84 16.85 13.26
N VAL A 200 -1.89 17.80 13.15
CA VAL A 200 -0.52 17.67 13.66
C VAL A 200 -0.46 17.42 15.19
N VAL A 201 -1.50 17.80 15.96
CA VAL A 201 -1.52 17.69 17.43
C VAL A 201 -2.25 16.45 17.95
N GLN A 202 -3.05 15.74 17.13
CA GLN A 202 -3.66 14.45 17.49
C GLN A 202 -3.44 13.41 16.38
N GLN A 203 -2.33 12.66 16.50
CA GLN A 203 -1.99 11.53 15.65
C GLN A 203 -2.90 10.30 15.86
N SER A 204 -4.21 10.44 15.62
CA SER A 204 -5.02 9.28 15.25
C SER A 204 -4.63 8.87 13.84
N ARG A 205 -3.90 7.75 13.71
CA ARG A 205 -3.47 7.24 12.39
C ARG A 205 -4.68 7.10 11.47
N ASP A 206 -4.56 7.66 10.27
CA ASP A 206 -5.53 7.45 9.19
C ASP A 206 -5.73 5.95 8.97
N ASP A 207 -6.94 5.55 8.57
CA ASP A 207 -7.17 4.14 8.24
C ASP A 207 -6.47 3.80 6.93
N PRO A 208 -5.62 2.78 6.85
CA PRO A 208 -4.97 2.45 5.58
C PRO A 208 -6.00 1.99 4.53
N LEU A 209 -7.15 1.44 4.93
CA LEU A 209 -8.26 1.20 4.00
C LEU A 209 -8.79 2.53 3.45
N HIS A 210 -8.94 3.55 4.29
CA HIS A 210 -9.40 4.87 3.86
C HIS A 210 -8.38 5.58 2.97
N VAL A 211 -7.08 5.44 3.25
CA VAL A 211 -6.00 5.93 2.37
C VAL A 211 -6.05 5.25 1.00
N PHE A 212 -6.20 3.92 0.96
CA PHE A 212 -6.31 3.17 -0.30
C PHE A 212 -7.54 3.58 -1.12
N LEU A 213 -8.70 3.69 -0.47
CA LEU A 213 -9.94 4.13 -1.10
C LEU A 213 -9.82 5.59 -1.60
N ASP A 214 -9.27 6.51 -0.80
CA ASP A 214 -9.09 7.89 -1.26
C ASP A 214 -8.11 8.02 -2.44
N LEU A 215 -7.09 7.14 -2.51
CA LEU A 215 -6.16 7.04 -3.64
C LEU A 215 -6.85 6.56 -4.93
N ASP A 216 -7.83 5.66 -4.80
CA ASP A 216 -8.64 5.15 -5.90
C ASP A 216 -9.50 6.27 -6.52
N LEU A 217 -10.22 7.03 -5.68
CA LEU A 217 -11.00 8.19 -6.14
C LEU A 217 -10.18 9.44 -6.47
N ALA A 218 -8.85 9.45 -6.24
CA ALA A 218 -8.05 10.67 -6.32
C ALA A 218 -8.11 11.38 -7.69
N ILE A 219 -8.38 10.64 -8.77
CA ILE A 219 -8.53 11.20 -10.12
C ILE A 219 -9.74 12.14 -10.23
N LEU A 220 -10.83 11.90 -9.48
CA LEU A 220 -12.02 12.75 -9.52
C LEU A 220 -11.68 14.19 -9.07
N GLY A 221 -10.87 14.32 -8.02
CA GLY A 221 -10.43 15.60 -7.47
C GLY A 221 -9.27 16.28 -8.19
N HIS A 222 -8.93 15.88 -9.42
CA HIS A 222 -7.81 16.49 -10.14
C HIS A 222 -7.96 18.03 -10.21
N PRO A 223 -6.91 18.81 -9.83
CA PRO A 223 -7.05 20.25 -9.61
C PRO A 223 -7.35 21.03 -10.89
N ASP A 224 -6.75 20.60 -12.00
CA ASP A 224 -7.10 21.03 -13.36
C ASP A 224 -8.25 20.18 -13.92
N GLY A 225 -9.40 20.83 -14.15
CA GLY A 225 -10.61 20.22 -14.67
C GLY A 225 -10.55 19.87 -16.17
N ASP A 226 -9.64 20.47 -16.94
CA ASP A 226 -9.45 20.12 -18.35
C ASP A 226 -8.65 18.82 -18.47
N THR A 227 -7.63 18.61 -17.62
CA THR A 227 -6.98 17.30 -17.47
C THR A 227 -7.97 16.22 -17.01
N TYR A 228 -8.85 16.51 -16.05
CA TYR A 228 -9.92 15.58 -15.66
C TYR A 228 -10.79 15.17 -16.88
N ARG A 229 -11.30 16.17 -17.62
CA ARG A 229 -12.15 15.92 -18.79
C ARG A 229 -11.42 15.10 -19.86
N HIS A 230 -10.26 15.57 -20.30
CA HIS A 230 -9.59 15.03 -21.48
C HIS A 230 -8.74 13.79 -21.24
N ARG A 231 -8.30 13.53 -20.00
CA ARG A 231 -7.55 12.30 -19.65
C ARG A 231 -8.36 11.24 -18.92
N TYR A 232 -9.42 11.60 -18.20
CA TYR A 232 -10.25 10.64 -17.48
C TYR A 232 -11.61 10.45 -18.16
N ALA A 233 -12.48 11.47 -18.20
CA ALA A 233 -13.83 11.31 -18.74
C ALA A 233 -13.84 10.87 -20.22
N ASP A 234 -13.01 11.48 -21.07
CA ASP A 234 -12.86 11.10 -22.48
C ASP A 234 -12.33 9.66 -22.67
N ASN A 235 -11.57 9.12 -21.71
CA ASN A 235 -11.09 7.72 -21.75
C ASN A 235 -12.21 6.74 -21.37
N ILE A 236 -12.95 7.00 -20.29
CA ILE A 236 -14.14 6.23 -19.93
C ILE A 236 -15.13 6.18 -21.10
N GLN A 237 -15.36 7.31 -21.78
CA GLN A 237 -16.21 7.35 -22.96
C GLN A 237 -15.71 6.48 -24.12
N ARG A 238 -14.39 6.40 -24.35
CA ARG A 238 -13.80 5.53 -25.39
C ARG A 238 -13.97 4.06 -25.05
N GLU A 239 -13.80 3.70 -23.79
CA GLU A 239 -13.88 2.35 -23.28
C GLU A 239 -15.31 1.78 -23.38
N TYR A 240 -16.30 2.56 -22.95
CA TYR A 240 -17.73 2.23 -23.04
C TYR A 240 -18.35 2.51 -24.43
N SER A 241 -17.55 2.78 -25.47
CA SER A 241 -18.03 3.10 -26.83
C SER A 241 -18.79 1.97 -27.54
N HIS A 242 -18.78 0.77 -26.96
CA HIS A 242 -19.55 -0.37 -27.41
C HIS A 242 -21.06 -0.29 -27.02
N TYR A 243 -21.42 0.60 -26.09
CA TYR A 243 -22.82 0.92 -25.80
C TYR A 243 -23.38 2.00 -26.73
N PRO A 244 -24.69 2.01 -27.02
CA PRO A 244 -25.34 3.11 -27.73
C PRO A 244 -25.11 4.45 -27.00
N ARG A 245 -24.91 5.53 -27.77
CA ARG A 245 -24.52 6.84 -27.23
C ARG A 245 -25.46 7.34 -26.13
N ALA A 246 -26.77 7.27 -26.36
CA ALA A 246 -27.78 7.71 -25.39
C ALA A 246 -27.74 6.90 -24.08
N ASP A 247 -27.45 5.59 -24.15
CA ASP A 247 -27.36 4.72 -22.98
C ASP A 247 -26.11 5.02 -22.16
N PHE A 248 -24.96 5.24 -22.81
CA PHE A 248 -23.74 5.70 -22.14
C PHE A 248 -23.95 7.03 -21.42
N LEU A 249 -24.47 8.05 -22.13
CA LEU A 249 -24.69 9.39 -21.57
C LEU A 249 -25.61 9.33 -20.33
N LYS A 250 -26.71 8.59 -20.44
CA LYS A 250 -27.66 8.38 -19.33
C LYS A 250 -27.03 7.60 -18.18
N GLY A 251 -26.31 6.52 -18.46
CA GLY A 251 -25.66 5.67 -17.46
C GLY A 251 -24.58 6.41 -16.68
N ARG A 252 -23.66 7.09 -17.38
CA ARG A 252 -22.57 7.86 -16.77
C ARG A 252 -23.07 9.06 -15.97
N ALA A 253 -24.05 9.80 -16.49
CA ALA A 253 -24.69 10.88 -15.73
C ALA A 253 -25.44 10.34 -14.49
N GLY A 254 -26.10 9.19 -14.61
CA GLY A 254 -26.76 8.50 -13.49
C GLY A 254 -25.77 8.09 -12.39
N PHE A 255 -24.65 7.47 -12.77
CA PHE A 255 -23.58 7.07 -11.86
C PHE A 255 -23.03 8.26 -11.06
N LEU A 256 -22.64 9.34 -11.74
CA LEU A 256 -22.10 10.55 -11.09
C LEU A 256 -23.14 11.27 -10.20
N ASN A 257 -24.42 11.26 -10.58
CA ASN A 257 -25.49 11.78 -9.74
C ASN A 257 -25.77 10.91 -8.51
N GLY A 258 -25.58 9.59 -8.59
CA GLY A 258 -25.57 8.69 -7.42
C GLY A 258 -24.42 9.03 -6.49
N PHE A 259 -23.21 9.15 -7.04
CA PHE A 259 -21.99 9.55 -6.34
C PHE A 259 -22.19 10.87 -5.55
N ALA A 260 -22.83 11.86 -6.16
CA ALA A 260 -23.11 13.17 -5.56
C ALA A 260 -24.06 13.16 -4.35
N GLN A 261 -24.84 12.09 -4.14
CA GLN A 261 -25.74 11.96 -2.97
C GLN A 261 -24.98 11.65 -1.68
N HIS A 262 -23.77 11.10 -1.76
CA HIS A 262 -22.96 10.85 -0.58
C HIS A 262 -22.39 12.17 -0.01
N PRO A 263 -22.48 12.41 1.31
CA PRO A 263 -22.12 13.69 1.94
C PRO A 263 -20.61 13.95 1.97
N GLN A 264 -19.80 12.90 1.83
CA GLN A 264 -18.34 12.91 1.86
C GLN A 264 -17.85 11.81 0.92
N TRP A 265 -16.93 12.12 0.00
CA TRP A 265 -16.36 11.13 -0.92
C TRP A 265 -15.03 10.61 -0.38
N TYR A 266 -14.14 11.53 0.01
CA TYR A 266 -12.84 11.20 0.59
C TYR A 266 -12.92 11.07 2.11
N LYS A 267 -12.33 10.01 2.65
CA LYS A 267 -12.52 9.53 4.03
C LYS A 267 -11.46 10.05 5.01
N THR A 268 -10.26 10.34 4.52
CA THR A 268 -9.16 10.92 5.30
C THR A 268 -9.18 12.45 5.23
N PRO A 269 -8.72 13.17 6.28
CA PRO A 269 -8.58 14.62 6.25
C PRO A 269 -7.71 15.13 5.09
N TYR A 270 -6.62 14.41 4.79
CA TYR A 270 -5.67 14.78 3.73
C TYR A 270 -6.34 14.88 2.35
N PHE A 271 -6.97 13.80 1.91
CA PHE A 271 -7.61 13.77 0.60
C PHE A 271 -8.88 14.62 0.57
N PHE A 272 -9.68 14.64 1.65
CA PHE A 272 -10.90 15.44 1.73
C PHE A 272 -10.66 16.94 1.50
N TYR A 273 -9.77 17.57 2.29
CA TYR A 273 -9.55 19.01 2.18
C TYR A 273 -8.84 19.43 0.88
N ARG A 274 -8.18 18.50 0.19
CA ARG A 274 -7.50 18.73 -1.10
C ARG A 274 -8.39 18.49 -2.31
N LEU A 275 -9.19 17.41 -2.28
CA LEU A 275 -9.81 16.84 -3.47
C LEU A 275 -11.34 16.97 -3.50
N GLU A 276 -12.05 16.96 -2.36
CA GLU A 276 -13.53 16.91 -2.30
C GLU A 276 -14.18 18.04 -3.10
N ALA A 277 -13.72 19.28 -2.89
CA ALA A 277 -14.24 20.47 -3.58
C ALA A 277 -13.87 20.54 -5.08
N HIS A 278 -12.83 19.83 -5.52
CA HIS A 278 -12.50 19.67 -6.93
C HIS A 278 -13.36 18.56 -7.55
N ALA A 279 -13.47 17.41 -6.89
CA ALA A 279 -14.20 16.24 -7.36
C ALA A 279 -15.68 16.53 -7.57
N ARG A 280 -16.34 17.21 -6.62
CA ARG A 280 -17.73 17.63 -6.76
C ARG A 280 -17.95 18.60 -7.93
N ARG A 281 -17.01 19.52 -8.18
CA ARG A 281 -17.09 20.45 -9.32
C ARG A 281 -16.87 19.73 -10.65
N ASN A 282 -15.87 18.87 -10.73
CA ASN A 282 -15.53 18.09 -11.91
C ASN A 282 -16.70 17.19 -12.34
N ALA A 283 -17.25 16.40 -11.41
CA ALA A 283 -18.42 15.55 -11.66
C ALA A 283 -19.68 16.35 -12.02
N ALA A 284 -19.96 17.47 -11.35
CA ALA A 284 -21.12 18.32 -11.68
C ALA A 284 -21.01 18.95 -13.08
N GLN A 285 -19.80 19.32 -13.51
CA GLN A 285 -19.54 19.78 -14.87
C GLN A 285 -19.72 18.66 -15.90
N GLU A 286 -19.23 17.45 -15.61
CA GLU A 286 -19.41 16.29 -16.48
C GLU A 286 -20.89 15.92 -16.62
N VAL A 287 -21.64 15.80 -15.52
CA VAL A 287 -23.10 15.56 -15.52
C VAL A 287 -23.84 16.59 -16.37
N LYS A 288 -23.49 17.88 -16.24
CA LYS A 288 -24.10 18.95 -17.03
C LYS A 288 -23.83 18.77 -18.53
N ALA A 289 -22.60 18.43 -18.92
CA ALA A 289 -22.24 18.20 -20.31
C ALA A 289 -22.96 16.97 -20.90
N LEU A 290 -22.92 15.84 -20.19
CA LEU A 290 -23.58 14.59 -20.60
C LEU A 290 -25.10 14.76 -20.75
N THR A 291 -25.73 15.52 -19.85
CA THR A 291 -27.19 15.77 -19.88
C THR A 291 -27.59 16.67 -21.05
N ALA A 292 -26.78 17.68 -21.39
CA ALA A 292 -27.01 18.52 -22.56
C ALA A 292 -26.89 17.70 -23.85
N GLU A 293 -25.82 16.92 -23.98
CA GLU A 293 -25.61 16.08 -25.16
C GLU A 293 -26.70 15.00 -25.32
N LEU A 294 -27.19 14.43 -24.21
CA LEU A 294 -28.28 13.45 -24.25
C LEU A 294 -29.57 14.07 -24.81
N ALA A 295 -29.87 15.33 -24.48
CA ALA A 295 -31.02 16.04 -25.03
C ALA A 295 -30.86 16.29 -26.55
N ASP A 296 -29.66 16.65 -27.01
CA ASP A 296 -29.37 16.87 -28.43
C ASP A 296 -29.48 15.55 -29.24
N VAL A 297 -28.98 14.44 -28.70
CA VAL A 297 -29.10 13.10 -29.30
C VAL A 297 -30.58 12.66 -29.37
N GLN A 298 -31.35 12.90 -28.32
CA GLN A 298 -32.78 12.57 -28.27
C GLN A 298 -33.63 13.47 -29.19
N ALA A 299 -33.24 14.72 -29.40
CA ALA A 299 -33.90 15.62 -30.35
C ALA A 299 -33.56 15.32 -31.83
N SER A 300 -32.51 14.54 -32.07
CA SER A 300 -32.01 14.18 -33.40
C SER A 300 -32.36 12.75 -33.84
N SER A 301 -33.13 12.00 -33.03
CA SER A 301 -33.50 10.59 -33.23
C SER A 301 -34.99 10.42 -33.55
#